data_AF-A0A0B6YV67-F1
#
_entry.id   AF-A0A0B6YV67-F1
#
_cell.length_a   1.000
_cell.length_b   1.000
_cell.length_c   1.000
_cell.angle_alpha   90.00
_cell.angle_beta   90.00
_cell.angle_gamma   90.00
#
_symmetry.space_group_name_H-M   'P 1'
#
loop_
_entity.id
_entity.type
_entity.pdbx_description
1 polymer ?
#
loop_
_entity_poly.entity_id
_entity_poly.type
_entity_poly.pdbx_seq_one_letter_code
_entity_poly.pdbx_strand_id
1 'polypeptide(L)'
;ICLTKACVSTAAQLMAGMDFTADPCDDFFQFACGQWNKKHTIPEDKATYNPFDKLHDELQAIMKGLLEEPRTDEDSNAIVKAKMLYKSCNNVSQIEKIGDEPLRAAINDLGGWP
;
A
#
# COMPACT_ATOMS: atom_id res chain seq x y z
N ILE A 1 -18.90 31.13 -1.00
CA ILE A 1 -17.53 30.54 -0.96
C ILE A 1 -17.38 29.83 0.38
N CYS A 2 -16.96 28.55 0.39
CA CYS A 2 -16.68 27.82 1.63
C CYS A 2 -15.23 28.05 2.06
N LEU A 3 -14.98 28.37 3.33
CA LEU A 3 -13.64 28.69 3.86
C LEU A 3 -13.26 27.84 5.09
N THR A 4 -13.97 26.74 5.33
CA THR A 4 -13.57 25.80 6.38
C THR A 4 -12.24 25.14 6.00
N LYS A 5 -11.47 24.68 6.99
CA LYS A 5 -10.20 23.97 6.76
C LYS A 5 -10.37 22.80 5.78
N ALA A 6 -11.47 22.05 5.90
CA ALA A 6 -11.80 20.96 4.98
C ALA A 6 -11.96 21.46 3.54
N CYS A 7 -12.78 22.49 3.32
CA CYS A 7 -12.99 23.06 1.99
C CYS A 7 -11.67 23.56 1.35
N VAL A 8 -10.85 24.29 2.11
CA VAL A 8 -9.57 24.81 1.61
C VAL A 8 -8.60 23.68 1.27
N SER A 9 -8.48 22.68 2.14
CA SER A 9 -7.59 21.54 1.93
C SER A 9 -8.03 20.68 0.73
N THR A 10 -9.32 20.40 0.62
CA THR A 10 -9.87 19.61 -0.51
C THR A 10 -9.71 20.36 -1.82
N ALA A 11 -10.00 21.67 -1.86
CA ALA A 11 -9.80 22.48 -3.06
C ALA A 11 -8.33 22.48 -3.51
N ALA A 12 -7.39 22.63 -2.57
CA ALA A 12 -5.96 22.57 -2.86
C ALA A 12 -5.54 21.21 -3.43
N GLN A 13 -6.05 20.10 -2.87
CA GLN A 13 -5.76 18.75 -3.37
C GLN A 13 -6.30 18.52 -4.79
N LEU A 14 -7.53 18.96 -5.07
CA LEU A 14 -8.10 18.89 -6.42
C LEU A 14 -7.26 19.69 -7.42
N MET A 15 -7.00 20.96 -7.11
CA MET A 15 -6.21 21.85 -7.98
C MET A 15 -4.79 21.34 -8.23
N ALA A 16 -4.19 20.62 -7.28
CA ALA A 16 -2.84 20.08 -7.43
C ALA A 16 -2.71 19.00 -8.51
N GLY A 17 -3.81 18.31 -8.83
CA GLY A 17 -3.89 17.26 -9.85
C GLY A 17 -4.39 17.73 -11.22
N MET A 18 -5.11 18.85 -11.26
CA MET A 18 -5.73 19.41 -12.47
C MET A 18 -4.71 20.11 -13.38
N ASP A 19 -4.87 19.94 -14.69
CA ASP A 19 -4.15 20.67 -15.73
C ASP A 19 -5.08 21.67 -16.43
N PHE A 20 -5.08 22.92 -15.94
CA PHE A 20 -5.93 23.99 -16.48
C PHE A 20 -5.55 24.44 -17.90
N THR A 21 -4.51 23.87 -18.50
CA THR A 21 -4.13 24.14 -19.90
C THR A 21 -4.89 23.27 -20.89
N ALA A 22 -5.52 22.19 -20.44
CA ALA A 22 -6.35 21.32 -21.27
C ALA A 22 -7.83 21.78 -21.26
N ASP A 23 -8.49 21.71 -22.42
CA ASP A 23 -9.93 21.97 -22.50
C ASP A 23 -10.70 20.77 -21.93
N PRO A 24 -11.51 20.95 -20.86
CA PRO A 24 -12.30 19.87 -20.27
C PRO A 24 -13.35 19.28 -21.22
N CYS A 25 -13.77 20.00 -22.26
CA CYS A 25 -14.74 19.49 -23.25
C CYS A 25 -14.11 18.52 -24.24
N ASP A 26 -12.79 18.62 -24.44
CA ASP A 26 -12.03 17.77 -25.37
C ASP A 26 -11.39 16.57 -24.65
N ASP A 27 -10.71 16.82 -23.53
CA ASP A 27 -10.07 15.78 -22.72
C ASP A 27 -10.20 16.09 -21.22
N PHE A 28 -11.32 15.63 -20.65
CA PHE A 28 -11.60 15.81 -19.23
C PHE A 28 -10.59 15.06 -18.34
N PHE A 29 -9.99 13.96 -18.82
CA PHE A 29 -8.99 13.22 -18.04
C PHE A 29 -7.70 14.03 -17.90
N GLN A 30 -7.19 14.59 -19.00
CA GLN A 30 -6.02 15.48 -18.96
C GLN A 30 -6.31 16.73 -18.12
N PHE A 31 -7.48 17.34 -18.26
CA PHE A 31 -7.87 18.48 -17.43
C PHE A 31 -7.92 18.12 -15.93
N ALA A 32 -8.51 16.99 -15.56
CA ALA A 32 -8.69 16.62 -14.16
C ALA A 32 -7.42 16.03 -13.50
N CYS A 33 -6.59 15.31 -14.26
CA CYS A 33 -5.51 14.47 -13.74
C CYS A 33 -4.13 14.74 -14.34
N GLY A 34 -4.01 15.63 -15.34
CA GLY A 34 -2.78 15.82 -16.11
C GLY A 34 -1.56 16.20 -15.26
N GLN A 35 -1.76 17.00 -14.20
CA GLN A 35 -0.67 17.34 -13.27
C GLN A 35 -0.37 16.21 -12.28
N TRP A 36 -1.38 15.41 -11.92
CA TRP A 36 -1.17 14.22 -11.10
C TRP A 36 -0.24 13.23 -11.80
N ASN A 37 -0.50 12.93 -13.07
CA ASN A 37 0.32 12.03 -13.90
C ASN A 37 1.77 12.54 -14.06
N LYS A 38 1.96 13.86 -14.20
CA LYS A 38 3.30 14.49 -14.29
C LYS A 38 4.11 14.36 -13.00
N LYS A 39 3.45 14.35 -11.84
CA LYS A 39 4.10 14.33 -10.52
C LYS A 39 4.27 12.92 -9.94
N HIS A 40 3.50 11.96 -10.41
CA HIS A 40 3.45 10.61 -9.84
C HIS A 40 3.82 9.58 -10.91
N THR A 41 5.12 9.29 -11.01
CA THR A 41 5.62 8.18 -11.83
C THR A 41 5.29 6.86 -11.16
N ILE A 42 5.08 5.82 -11.97
CA ILE A 42 4.84 4.46 -11.48
C ILE A 42 6.11 3.97 -10.76
N PRO A 43 6.05 3.61 -9.46
CA PRO A 43 7.18 3.02 -8.74
C PRO A 43 7.65 1.68 -9.33
N GLU A 44 8.91 1.31 -9.13
CA GLU A 44 9.50 0.09 -9.72
C GLU A 44 8.84 -1.22 -9.25
N ASP A 45 8.26 -1.22 -8.07
CA ASP A 45 7.56 -2.35 -7.47
C ASP A 45 6.09 -2.45 -7.92
N LYS A 46 5.62 -1.57 -8.82
CA LYS A 46 4.23 -1.49 -9.24
C LYS A 46 4.06 -1.52 -10.75
N ALA A 47 2.99 -2.16 -11.20
CA ALA A 47 2.58 -2.14 -12.62
C ALA A 47 1.78 -0.88 -12.97
N THR A 48 1.05 -0.32 -12.01
CA THR A 48 0.23 0.88 -12.16
C THR A 48 0.35 1.75 -10.92
N TYR A 49 0.08 3.04 -11.07
CA TYR A 49 -0.04 3.94 -9.94
C TYR A 49 -1.16 4.93 -10.21
N ASN A 50 -2.13 4.99 -9.31
CA ASN A 50 -3.28 5.87 -9.34
C ASN A 50 -3.63 6.33 -7.90
N PRO A 51 -4.62 7.22 -7.70
CA PRO A 51 -4.98 7.69 -6.37
C PRO A 51 -5.40 6.60 -5.36
N PHE A 52 -5.98 5.49 -5.82
CA PHE A 52 -6.30 4.35 -4.95
C PHE A 52 -5.04 3.61 -4.51
N ASP A 53 -4.04 3.49 -5.38
CA ASP A 53 -2.74 2.89 -5.01
C ASP A 53 -2.04 3.75 -3.94
N LYS A 54 -2.07 5.08 -4.09
CA LYS A 54 -1.53 6.00 -3.07
C LYS A 54 -2.25 5.84 -1.73
N LEU A 55 -3.58 5.76 -1.75
CA LEU A 55 -4.37 5.52 -0.52
C LEU A 55 -4.04 4.16 0.10
N HIS A 56 -3.86 3.13 -0.72
CA HIS A 56 -3.48 1.80 -0.26
C HIS A 56 -2.11 1.83 0.42
N ASP A 57 -1.12 2.54 -0.13
CA ASP A 57 0.21 2.67 0.47
C ASP A 57 0.16 3.38 1.84
N GLU A 58 -0.61 4.46 1.94
CA GLU A 58 -0.84 5.17 3.20
C GLU A 58 -1.50 4.24 4.24
N LEU A 59 -2.47 3.44 3.82
CA LEU A 59 -3.11 2.45 4.68
C LEU A 59 -2.14 1.35 5.13
N GLN A 60 -1.34 0.80 4.21
CA GLN A 60 -0.33 -0.22 4.53
C GLN A 60 0.70 0.31 5.52
N ALA A 61 1.12 1.57 5.41
CA ALA A 61 2.03 2.21 6.36
C ALA A 61 1.41 2.28 7.77
N ILE A 62 0.13 2.61 7.88
CA ILE A 62 -0.60 2.62 9.17
C ILE A 62 -0.70 1.19 9.73
N MET A 63 -1.10 0.22 8.90
CA MET A 63 -1.22 -1.19 9.30
C MET A 63 0.13 -1.75 9.78
N LYS A 64 1.21 -1.43 9.08
CA LYS A 64 2.58 -1.77 9.48
C LYS A 64 2.89 -1.24 10.87
N GLY A 65 2.61 0.05 11.13
CA GLY A 65 2.81 0.65 12.45
C GLY A 65 2.08 -0.13 13.55
N LEU A 66 0.80 -0.43 13.36
CA LEU A 66 -0.02 -1.18 14.34
C LEU A 66 0.48 -2.61 14.57
N LEU A 67 1.00 -3.28 13.53
CA LEU A 67 1.50 -4.65 13.62
C LEU A 67 2.91 -4.75 14.23
N GLU A 68 3.68 -3.66 14.19
CA GLU A 68 5.02 -3.55 14.78
C GLU A 68 5.01 -3.15 16.25
N GLU A 69 3.88 -2.63 16.74
CA GLU A 69 3.71 -2.32 18.16
C GLU A 69 3.89 -3.57 19.05
N PRO A 70 4.52 -3.41 20.24
CA PRO A 70 4.59 -4.48 21.22
C PRO A 70 3.21 -5.06 21.53
N ARG A 71 3.17 -6.34 21.90
CA ARG A 71 1.96 -6.94 22.44
C ARG A 71 1.63 -6.31 23.79
N THR A 72 0.36 -5.99 24.01
CA THR A 72 -0.14 -5.55 25.32
C THR A 72 -1.12 -6.58 25.89
N ASP A 73 -1.45 -6.48 27.18
CA ASP A 73 -2.37 -7.40 27.83
C ASP A 73 -3.84 -7.17 27.41
N GLU A 74 -4.11 -6.02 26.80
CA GLU A 74 -5.40 -5.68 26.18
C GLU A 74 -5.59 -6.28 24.78
N ASP A 75 -4.52 -6.78 24.15
CA ASP A 75 -4.59 -7.38 22.81
C ASP A 75 -5.44 -8.65 22.82
N SER A 76 -6.49 -8.67 22.00
CA SER A 76 -7.24 -9.90 21.75
C SER A 76 -6.36 -10.98 21.13
N ASN A 77 -6.72 -12.25 21.31
CA ASN A 77 -5.97 -13.38 20.72
C ASN A 77 -5.84 -13.27 19.18
N ALA A 78 -6.82 -12.67 18.51
CA ALA A 78 -6.75 -12.40 17.07
C ALA A 78 -5.64 -11.40 16.72
N ILE A 79 -5.52 -10.31 17.49
CA ILE A 79 -4.47 -9.30 17.32
C ILE A 79 -3.10 -9.90 17.61
N VAL A 80 -2.99 -10.69 18.68
CA VAL A 80 -1.74 -11.39 19.02
C VAL A 80 -1.26 -12.27 17.86
N LYS A 81 -2.16 -13.06 17.27
CA LYS A 81 -1.83 -13.92 16.11
C LYS A 81 -1.43 -13.09 14.89
N ALA A 82 -2.11 -11.98 14.62
CA ALA A 82 -1.76 -11.09 13.51
C ALA A 82 -0.37 -10.47 13.68
N LYS A 83 -0.05 -9.92 14.86
CA LYS A 83 1.28 -9.37 15.19
C LYS A 83 2.37 -10.45 15.09
N MET A 84 2.11 -11.66 15.61
CA MET A 84 3.04 -12.79 15.53
C MET A 84 3.30 -13.22 14.07
N LEU A 85 2.25 -13.32 13.25
CA LEU A 85 2.36 -13.68 11.85
C LEU A 85 3.18 -12.63 11.07
N TYR A 86 2.88 -11.35 11.29
CA TYR A 86 3.64 -10.24 10.69
C TYR A 86 5.13 -10.32 11.07
N LYS A 87 5.43 -10.56 12.35
CA LYS A 87 6.81 -10.70 12.83
C LYS A 87 7.53 -11.90 12.21
N SER A 88 6.85 -13.05 12.05
CA SER A 88 7.47 -14.20 11.40
C SER A 88 7.72 -13.96 9.91
N CYS A 89 6.82 -13.25 9.23
CA CYS A 89 6.96 -12.93 7.81
C CYS A 89 8.15 -11.99 7.54
N ASN A 90 8.38 -11.00 8.42
CA ASN A 90 9.46 -10.03 8.27
C ASN A 90 10.82 -10.49 8.82
N ASN A 91 10.93 -11.68 9.42
CA ASN A 91 12.19 -12.20 9.93
C ASN A 91 13.03 -12.87 8.82
N VAL A 92 13.52 -12.07 7.88
CA VAL A 92 14.24 -12.55 6.69
C VAL A 92 15.45 -13.40 7.05
N SER A 93 16.21 -13.03 8.09
CA SER A 93 17.38 -13.80 8.53
C SER A 93 17.03 -15.23 8.98
N GLN A 94 15.87 -15.41 9.61
CA GLN A 94 15.39 -16.75 9.97
C GLN A 94 14.91 -17.52 8.74
N ILE A 95 14.20 -16.85 7.82
CA ILE A 95 13.74 -17.44 6.55
C ILE A 95 14.93 -17.94 5.73
N GLU A 96 15.97 -17.12 5.57
CA GLU A 96 17.20 -17.48 4.86
C GLU A 96 17.96 -18.63 5.52
N LYS A 97 17.98 -18.69 6.86
CA LYS A 97 18.59 -19.80 7.60
C LYS A 97 17.86 -21.13 7.40
N ILE A 98 16.53 -21.10 7.30
CA ILE A 98 15.70 -22.29 7.06
C ILE A 98 15.85 -22.76 5.59
N GLY A 99 16.02 -21.82 4.66
CA GLY A 99 16.16 -22.14 3.24
C GLY A 99 14.87 -22.76 2.66
N ASP A 100 15.03 -23.70 1.74
CA ASP A 100 13.92 -24.32 1.00
C ASP A 100 13.40 -25.62 1.64
N GLU A 101 13.87 -25.99 2.84
CA GLU A 101 13.46 -27.22 3.54
C GLU A 101 11.94 -27.37 3.66
N PRO A 102 11.15 -26.34 4.06
CA PRO A 102 9.70 -26.47 4.18
C PRO A 102 9.02 -26.70 2.82
N LEU A 103 9.56 -26.10 1.76
CA LEU A 103 9.05 -26.28 0.41
C LEU A 103 9.32 -27.71 -0.09
N ARG A 104 10.52 -28.25 0.15
CA ARG A 104 10.87 -29.63 -0.22
C ARG A 104 10.00 -30.64 0.51
N ALA A 105 9.78 -30.44 1.80
CA ALA A 105 8.88 -31.29 2.59
C ALA A 105 7.46 -31.30 1.99
N ALA A 106 6.91 -30.11 1.69
CA ALA A 106 5.59 -30.00 1.07
C ALA A 106 5.52 -30.66 -0.32
N ILE A 107 6.54 -30.49 -1.15
CA ILE A 107 6.62 -31.15 -2.47
C ILE A 107 6.63 -32.68 -2.32
N ASN A 108 7.43 -33.21 -1.40
CA ASN A 108 7.52 -34.65 -1.16
C ASN A 108 6.19 -35.23 -0.66
N ASP A 109 5.52 -34.55 0.26
CA ASP A 109 4.20 -34.94 0.76
C ASP A 109 3.13 -34.94 -0.35
N LEU A 110 3.28 -34.07 -1.35
CA LEU A 110 2.37 -33.97 -2.51
C LEU A 110 2.71 -34.93 -3.67
N GLY A 111 3.71 -35.81 -3.49
CA GLY A 111 4.09 -36.81 -4.50
C GLY A 111 5.26 -36.40 -5.40
N GLY A 112 5.99 -35.34 -5.05
CA GLY A 112 7.20 -34.90 -5.73
C GLY A 112 6.97 -33.88 -6.86
N TRP A 113 8.06 -33.31 -7.36
CA TRP A 113 8.09 -32.44 -8.54
C TRP A 113 9.03 -33.08 -9.58
N PRO A 114 8.51 -33.65 -10.69
CA PRO A 114 9.30 -34.30 -11.73
C PRO A 114 10.26 -33.36 -12.49
#